data_AF-A0ABD5DF96-F1
#
_entry.id   AF-A0ABD5DF96-F1
#
_cell.length_a   1.000
_cell.length_b   1.000
_cell.length_c   1.000
_cell.angle_alpha   90.00
_cell.angle_beta   90.00
_cell.angle_gamma   90.00
#
_symmetry.space_group_name_H-M   'P 1'
#
loop_
_entity.id
_entity.type
_entity.pdbx_description
1 polymer ?
#
loop_
_entity_poly.entity_id
_entity_poly.type
_entity_poly.pdbx_seq_one_letter_code
_entity_poly.pdbx_strand_id
1 'polypeptide(L)'
;FYTLDDQTMYDMLGWLAAAENIRLEPSALAGMAGAQRVCASKAYHQLQGLSEQQLQQATHLVWATGGGMVPEEEMAQYLAKGR
;
A
#
# COMPACT_ATOMS: atom_id res chain seq x y z
N PHE A 1 10.08 -3.64 10.15
CA PHE A 1 8.66 -3.46 10.53
C PHE A 1 8.31 -2.00 10.46
N TYR A 2 7.05 -1.68 10.20
CA TYR A 2 6.56 -0.31 10.21
C TYR A 2 5.12 -0.28 10.69
N THR A 3 4.64 0.92 11.03
CA THR A 3 3.23 1.21 11.29
C THR A 3 2.75 2.30 10.35
N LEU A 4 1.46 2.41 10.15
CA LEU A 4 0.81 3.49 9.41
C LEU A 4 -0.50 3.82 10.10
N ASP A 5 -0.96 5.05 9.94
CA ASP A 5 -2.27 5.44 10.43
C ASP A 5 -3.38 4.96 9.49
N ASP A 6 -4.59 4.87 10.05
CA ASP A 6 -5.78 4.46 9.32
C ASP A 6 -6.09 5.38 8.14
N GLN A 7 -5.83 6.69 8.28
CA GLN A 7 -6.10 7.67 7.22
C GLN A 7 -5.29 7.35 5.97
N THR A 8 -4.00 7.01 6.13
CA THR A 8 -3.13 6.60 5.03
C THR A 8 -3.70 5.38 4.30
N MET A 9 -4.28 4.41 5.03
CA MET A 9 -4.92 3.24 4.41
C MET A 9 -6.17 3.63 3.60
N TYR A 10 -7.00 4.54 4.11
CA TYR A 10 -8.18 5.03 3.38
C TYR A 10 -7.79 5.84 2.13
N ASP A 11 -6.78 6.69 2.22
CA ASP A 11 -6.28 7.48 1.09
C ASP A 11 -5.74 6.55 -0.02
N MET A 12 -4.91 5.56 0.36
CA MET A 12 -4.37 4.57 -0.57
C MET A 12 -5.46 3.68 -1.20
N LEU A 13 -6.53 3.37 -0.46
CA LEU A 13 -7.69 2.66 -1.02
C LEU A 13 -8.36 3.49 -2.12
N GLY A 14 -8.56 4.79 -1.88
CA GLY A 14 -9.10 5.72 -2.87
C GLY A 14 -8.26 5.76 -4.14
N TRP A 15 -6.93 5.86 -4.00
CA TRP A 15 -6.02 5.86 -5.15
C TRP A 15 -6.02 4.54 -5.91
N LEU A 16 -6.01 3.40 -5.21
CA LEU A 16 -6.04 2.08 -5.83
C LEU A 16 -7.34 1.86 -6.62
N ALA A 17 -8.47 2.27 -6.05
CA ALA A 17 -9.76 2.20 -6.73
C ALA A 17 -9.80 3.11 -7.97
N ALA A 18 -9.18 4.29 -7.92
CA ALA A 18 -9.12 5.21 -9.05
C ALA A 18 -8.16 4.75 -10.17
N ALA A 19 -6.99 4.23 -9.80
CA ALA A 19 -5.93 3.86 -10.76
C ALA A 19 -6.15 2.49 -11.40
N GLU A 20 -6.55 1.49 -10.61
CA GLU A 20 -6.59 0.08 -11.03
C GLU A 20 -8.01 -0.51 -10.99
N ASN A 21 -9.01 0.26 -10.54
CA ASN A 21 -10.38 -0.23 -10.30
C ASN A 21 -10.43 -1.46 -9.35
N ILE A 22 -9.48 -1.52 -8.42
CA ILE A 22 -9.42 -2.56 -7.38
C ILE A 22 -9.91 -1.95 -6.06
N ARG A 23 -10.86 -2.63 -5.43
CA ARG A 23 -11.45 -2.22 -4.15
C ARG A 23 -11.15 -3.27 -3.09
N LEU A 24 -10.53 -2.83 -2.01
CA LEU A 24 -10.11 -3.69 -0.89
C LEU A 24 -10.61 -3.11 0.43
N GLU A 25 -10.57 -3.91 1.49
CA GLU A 25 -10.74 -3.38 2.86
C GLU A 25 -9.48 -2.63 3.33
N PRO A 26 -9.58 -1.65 4.25
CA PRO A 26 -8.45 -0.83 4.66
C PRO A 26 -7.24 -1.62 5.17
N SER A 27 -7.46 -2.69 5.94
CA SER A 27 -6.39 -3.58 6.44
C SER A 27 -5.55 -4.19 5.32
N ALA A 28 -6.16 -4.48 4.16
CA ALA A 28 -5.46 -5.03 3.01
C ALA A 28 -4.53 -4.02 2.31
N LEU A 29 -4.63 -2.72 2.63
CA LEU A 29 -3.74 -1.67 2.13
C LEU A 29 -2.50 -1.46 3.01
N ALA A 30 -2.40 -2.12 4.16
CA ALA A 30 -1.28 -1.93 5.09
C ALA A 30 0.09 -2.16 4.41
N GLY A 31 0.17 -3.07 3.44
CA GLY A 31 1.37 -3.37 2.66
C GLY A 31 1.77 -2.33 1.61
N MET A 32 0.84 -1.45 1.19
CA MET A 32 1.01 -0.57 0.03
C MET A 32 2.12 0.47 0.25
N ALA A 33 2.21 1.03 1.46
CA ALA A 33 3.26 1.99 1.84
C ALA A 33 4.67 1.36 1.94
N GLY A 34 4.77 0.02 1.96
CA GLY A 34 6.02 -0.69 2.18
C GLY A 34 7.08 -0.41 1.12
N ALA A 35 6.68 -0.39 -0.16
CA ALA A 35 7.59 -0.12 -1.26
C ALA A 35 8.25 1.26 -1.15
N GLN A 36 7.45 2.30 -0.90
CA GLN A 36 7.94 3.67 -0.74
C GLN A 36 8.91 3.79 0.44
N ARG A 37 8.61 3.11 1.56
CA ARG A 37 9.46 3.14 2.75
C ARG A 37 10.80 2.43 2.56
N VAL A 38 10.79 1.31 1.85
CA VAL A 38 12.04 0.62 1.47
C VAL A 38 12.87 1.55 0.58
N CYS A 39 12.29 2.04 -0.52
CA CYS A 39 13.02 2.89 -1.49
C CYS A 39 13.54 4.20 -0.89
N ALA A 40 12.86 4.77 0.11
CA ALA A 40 13.32 5.98 0.79
C ALA A 40 14.47 5.75 1.79
N SER A 41 14.70 4.49 2.22
CA SER A 41 15.61 4.19 3.32
C SER A 41 17.04 3.90 2.86
N LYS A 42 17.87 4.95 2.79
CA LYS A 42 19.31 4.81 2.48
C LYS A 42 20.04 3.89 3.45
N ALA A 43 19.68 3.93 4.74
CA ALA A 43 20.28 3.08 5.76
C ALA A 43 19.98 1.59 5.52
N TYR A 44 18.75 1.27 5.11
CA TYR A 44 18.40 -0.10 4.76
C TYR A 44 19.14 -0.57 3.50
N HIS A 45 19.22 0.28 2.48
CA HIS A 45 19.98 -0.04 1.26
C HIS A 45 21.45 -0.34 1.57
N GLN A 46 22.10 0.49 2.39
CA GLN A 46 23.48 0.28 2.81
C GLN A 46 23.65 -1.02 3.62
N LEU A 47 22.76 -1.27 4.57
CA LEU A 47 22.79 -2.48 5.41
C LEU A 47 22.66 -3.76 4.57
N GLN A 48 21.82 -3.74 3.52
CA GLN A 48 21.58 -4.89 2.65
C GLN A 48 22.50 -4.93 1.43
N GLY A 49 23.38 -3.94 1.25
CA GLY A 49 24.25 -3.84 0.06
C GLY A 49 23.49 -3.65 -1.25
N LEU A 50 22.31 -3.01 -1.22
CA LEU A 50 21.48 -2.78 -2.40
C LEU A 50 21.97 -1.57 -3.19
N SER A 51 22.38 -1.81 -4.44
CA SER A 51 22.72 -0.77 -5.41
C SER A 51 21.47 -0.13 -6.04
N GLU A 52 21.64 1.07 -6.61
CA GLU A 52 20.57 1.73 -7.35
C GLU A 52 20.09 0.89 -8.55
N GLN A 53 21.00 0.21 -9.25
CA GLN A 53 20.65 -0.65 -10.38
C GLN A 53 19.79 -1.85 -9.95
N GLN A 54 20.10 -2.46 -8.81
CA GLN A 54 19.28 -3.55 -8.25
C GLN A 54 17.90 -3.05 -7.83
N LEU A 55 17.80 -1.85 -7.25
CA LEU A 55 16.53 -1.25 -6.87
C LEU A 55 15.66 -0.92 -8.09
N GLN A 56 16.27 -0.47 -9.20
CA GLN A 56 15.56 -0.22 -10.46
C GLN A 56 14.97 -1.50 -11.08
N GLN A 57 15.54 -2.66 -10.78
CA GLN A 57 15.07 -3.97 -11.24
C GLN A 57 14.27 -4.73 -10.17
N ALA A 58 13.99 -4.11 -9.02
CA ALA A 58 13.29 -4.75 -7.93
C ALA A 58 11.79 -4.86 -8.20
N THR A 59 11.21 -6.01 -7.85
CA THR A 59 9.76 -6.19 -7.82
C THR A 59 9.25 -5.96 -6.41
N HIS A 60 8.39 -4.97 -6.21
CA HIS A 60 7.67 -4.77 -4.96
C HIS A 60 6.33 -5.51 -5.02
N LEU A 61 6.21 -6.58 -4.24
CA LEU A 61 4.97 -7.35 -4.12
C LEU A 61 4.15 -6.84 -2.93
N VAL A 62 3.00 -6.25 -3.22
CA VAL A 62 2.00 -5.91 -2.20
C VAL A 62 1.02 -7.07 -2.07
N TRP A 63 0.79 -7.53 -0.84
CA TRP A 63 -0.12 -8.64 -0.57
C TRP A 63 -1.47 -8.14 -0.05
N ALA A 64 -2.48 -8.11 -0.93
CA ALA A 64 -3.84 -7.79 -0.54
C ALA A 64 -4.47 -8.98 0.21
N THR A 65 -4.93 -8.74 1.44
CA THR A 65 -5.39 -9.82 2.34
C THR A 65 -6.90 -10.03 2.36
N GLY A 66 -7.69 -9.09 1.83
CA GLY A 66 -9.15 -9.11 1.95
C GLY A 66 -9.85 -8.00 1.16
N GLY A 67 -11.17 -7.94 1.29
CA GLY A 67 -12.00 -6.92 0.63
C GLY A 67 -12.99 -7.45 -0.41
N GLY A 68 -12.74 -8.63 -1.00
CA GLY A 68 -13.55 -9.17 -2.11
C GLY A 68 -15.00 -9.52 -1.75
N MET A 69 -15.33 -9.67 -0.46
CA MET A 69 -16.70 -9.93 0.03
C MET A 69 -17.28 -8.75 0.82
N VAL A 70 -16.62 -7.60 0.83
CA VAL A 70 -17.14 -6.40 1.52
C VAL A 70 -18.37 -5.89 0.75
N PRO A 71 -19.53 -5.72 1.40
CA PRO A 71 -20.72 -5.18 0.76
C PRO A 71 -20.48 -3.80 0.15
N GLU A 72 -21.23 -3.47 -0.91
CA GLU A 72 -21.04 -2.20 -1.63
C GLU A 72 -21.23 -0.97 -0.73
N GLU A 73 -22.18 -1.02 0.20
CA GLU A 73 -22.44 0.07 1.14
C GLU A 73 -21.24 0.33 2.07
N GLU A 74 -20.65 -0.73 2.63
CA GLU A 74 -19.45 -0.63 3.48
C GLU A 74 -18.24 -0.15 2.68
N MET A 75 -18.07 -0.66 1.45
CA MET A 75 -17.01 -0.20 0.57
C MET A 75 -17.12 1.28 0.22
N ALA A 76 -18.35 1.77 -0.03
CA ALA A 76 -18.59 3.19 -0.27
C ALA A 76 -18.22 4.05 0.94
N GLN A 77 -18.51 3.57 2.16
CA GLN A 77 -18.08 4.26 3.39
C GLN A 77 -16.56 4.31 3.53
N TYR A 78 -15.83 3.25 3.15
CA TYR A 78 -14.36 3.27 3.19
C TYR A 78 -13.79 4.26 2.18
N LEU A 79 -14.29 4.26 0.95
CA LEU A 79 -13.84 5.19 -0.10
C LEU A 79 -14.13 6.65 0.27
N ALA A 80 -15.25 6.93 0.92
CA ALA A 80 -15.61 8.28 1.36
C ALA A 80 -14.70 8.84 2.47
N LYS A 81 -13.91 7.99 3.15
CA LYS A 81 -12.93 8.41 4.17
C LYS A 81 -11.58 8.83 3.57
N GLY A 82 -11.29 8.43 2.33
CA GLY A 82 -10.08 8.85 1.63
C GLY A 82 -10.12 10.35 1.28
N ARG A 83 -8.95 10.98 1.26
CA ARG A 83 -8.78 12.41 0.94
C ARG A 83 -8.19 12.65 -0.45
#